data_AF-A0A9W4XGQ6-F1
#
_entry.id   AF-A0A9W4XGQ6-F1
#
_cell.length_a   1.000
_cell.length_b   1.000
_cell.length_c   1.000
_cell.angle_alpha   90.00
_cell.angle_beta   90.00
_cell.angle_gamma   90.00
#
_symmetry.space_group_name_H-M   'P 1'
#
loop_
_entity.id
_entity.type
_entity.pdbx_description
1 polymer ?
#
loop_
_entity_poly.entity_id
_entity_poly.type
_entity_poly.pdbx_seq_one_letter_code
_entity_poly.pdbx_strand_id
1 'polypeptide(L)'
;MGKSFYAIEQEKIKSIIEIPLLELVLTFLPHLQPNQTLINDTWEIIAIKLNNTRFKDLIATTEKTIDDIESLPELNGVYLKDYYDELYSKFKGRLIFKLTYRPNEPAHNKRDTLIWKTKSDAILYELSKIEYANFEIMSTLARERLEEAYRLDYKESYIENDKLHEEEETKEEIFDSKETLENYKTLALKEKNQLLLKEIEKKDKKMNQINTENERLLSLNHQLLEQMK
;
A
#
# COMPACT_ATOMS: atom_id res chain seq x y z
N MET A 1 25.96 -0.46 -37.70
CA MET A 1 25.15 -1.46 -38.43
C MET A 1 23.73 -0.93 -38.51
N GLY A 2 23.12 -0.89 -39.69
CA GLY A 2 21.73 -0.42 -39.85
C GLY A 2 20.74 -1.40 -39.21
N LYS A 3 19.64 -0.88 -38.63
CA LYS A 3 18.54 -1.73 -38.14
C LYS A 3 17.97 -2.52 -39.31
N SER A 4 17.65 -3.80 -39.10
CA SER A 4 17.00 -4.62 -40.13
C SER A 4 15.61 -4.07 -40.43
N PHE A 5 15.11 -4.30 -41.65
CA PHE A 5 13.75 -3.92 -42.06
C PHE A 5 12.71 -4.44 -41.06
N TYR A 6 12.89 -5.69 -40.61
CA TYR A 6 12.06 -6.31 -39.58
C TYR A 6 12.04 -5.55 -38.25
N ALA A 7 13.21 -5.07 -37.78
CA ALA A 7 13.28 -4.30 -36.53
C ALA A 7 12.58 -2.94 -36.66
N ILE A 8 12.66 -2.30 -37.83
CA ILE A 8 11.98 -1.04 -38.12
C ILE A 8 10.46 -1.24 -38.14
N GLU A 9 9.99 -2.34 -38.74
CA GLU A 9 8.58 -2.68 -38.79
C GLU A 9 8.02 -3.03 -37.41
N GLN A 10 8.77 -3.78 -36.59
CA GLN A 10 8.42 -4.03 -35.19
C GLN A 10 8.34 -2.75 -34.34
N GLU A 11 9.29 -1.82 -34.50
CA GLU A 11 9.24 -0.53 -33.79
C GLU A 11 8.00 0.29 -34.19
N LYS A 12 7.63 0.25 -35.47
CA LYS A 12 6.42 0.90 -35.98
C LYS A 12 5.14 0.27 -35.41
N ILE A 13 5.08 -1.07 -35.31
CA ILE A 13 3.95 -1.76 -34.68
C ILE A 13 3.88 -1.37 -33.21
N LYS A 14 5.00 -1.45 -32.48
CA LYS A 14 5.10 -1.12 -31.05
C LYS A 14 4.61 0.30 -30.74
N SER A 15 4.97 1.29 -31.54
CA SER A 15 4.53 2.68 -31.32
C SER A 15 3.04 2.90 -31.57
N ILE A 16 2.44 2.20 -32.52
CA ILE A 16 1.01 2.27 -32.81
C ILE A 16 0.19 1.62 -31.69
N ILE A 17 0.64 0.47 -31.19
CA ILE A 17 -0.11 -0.32 -30.21
C ILE A 17 0.13 0.11 -28.76
N GLU A 18 1.14 0.95 -28.49
CA GLU A 18 1.53 1.33 -27.12
C GLU A 18 0.36 1.88 -26.30
N ILE A 19 -0.31 2.92 -26.78
CA ILE A 19 -1.41 3.57 -26.04
C ILE A 19 -2.64 2.65 -25.94
N PRO A 20 -3.15 2.05 -27.03
CA PRO A 20 -4.28 1.13 -26.96
C PRO A 20 -4.04 -0.06 -26.03
N LEU A 21 -2.82 -0.61 -26.02
CA LEU A 21 -2.43 -1.68 -25.12
C LEU A 21 -2.54 -1.23 -23.67
N LEU A 22 -1.95 -0.09 -23.33
CA LEU A 22 -1.95 0.42 -21.96
C LEU A 22 -3.37 0.76 -21.46
N GLU A 23 -4.24 1.28 -22.32
CA GLU A 23 -5.64 1.52 -21.97
C GLU A 23 -6.40 0.22 -21.69
N LEU A 24 -6.16 -0.83 -22.50
CA LEU A 24 -6.76 -2.13 -22.26
C LEU A 24 -6.21 -2.78 -20.99
N VAL A 25 -4.91 -2.67 -20.72
CA VAL A 25 -4.30 -3.17 -19.48
C VAL A 25 -4.85 -2.44 -18.27
N LEU A 26 -5.06 -1.12 -18.35
CA LEU A 26 -5.71 -0.34 -17.28
C LEU A 26 -7.17 -0.75 -17.06
N THR A 27 -7.87 -1.15 -18.13
CA THR A 27 -9.28 -1.56 -18.04
C THR A 27 -9.44 -2.97 -17.47
N PHE A 28 -8.60 -3.90 -17.92
CA PHE A 28 -8.71 -5.32 -17.59
C PHE A 28 -7.87 -5.78 -16.41
N LEU A 29 -6.83 -5.00 -16.07
CA LEU A 29 -5.94 -5.23 -14.94
C LEU A 29 -5.48 -6.70 -14.84
N PRO A 30 -4.81 -7.24 -15.89
CA PRO A 30 -4.42 -8.65 -15.92
C PRO A 30 -3.52 -9.05 -14.75
N HIS A 31 -2.74 -8.12 -14.19
CA HIS A 31 -1.86 -8.34 -13.03
C HIS A 31 -2.60 -8.56 -11.71
N LEU A 32 -3.90 -8.27 -11.66
CA LEU A 32 -4.72 -8.41 -10.46
C LEU A 32 -5.54 -9.70 -10.44
N GLN A 33 -5.43 -10.51 -11.49
CA GLN A 33 -6.17 -11.76 -11.57
C GLN A 33 -5.61 -12.76 -10.54
N PRO A 34 -6.48 -13.52 -9.85
CA PRO A 34 -6.10 -14.32 -8.69
C PRO A 34 -5.28 -15.57 -9.05
N ASN A 35 -5.31 -16.01 -10.31
CA ASN A 35 -4.63 -17.22 -10.75
C ASN A 35 -3.94 -17.01 -12.11
N GLN A 36 -2.83 -17.72 -12.34
CA GLN A 36 -2.00 -17.62 -13.54
C GLN A 36 -2.76 -17.96 -14.83
N THR A 37 -3.73 -18.88 -14.77
CA THR A 37 -4.59 -19.19 -15.91
C THR A 37 -5.43 -17.98 -16.32
N LEU A 38 -6.10 -17.35 -15.36
CA LEU A 38 -6.90 -16.15 -15.58
C LEU A 38 -6.03 -14.96 -16.03
N ILE A 39 -4.80 -14.84 -15.51
CA ILE A 39 -3.83 -13.85 -16.00
C ILE A 39 -3.61 -14.05 -17.51
N ASN A 40 -3.29 -15.28 -17.93
CA ASN A 40 -3.02 -15.61 -19.32
C ASN A 40 -4.27 -15.41 -20.20
N ASP A 41 -5.44 -15.87 -19.76
CA ASP A 41 -6.71 -15.69 -20.48
C ASP A 41 -7.03 -14.19 -20.67
N THR A 42 -6.76 -13.37 -19.64
CA THR A 42 -6.98 -11.92 -19.72
C THR A 42 -6.03 -11.27 -20.72
N TRP A 43 -4.78 -11.72 -20.80
CA TRP A 43 -3.84 -11.28 -21.83
C TRP A 43 -4.29 -11.68 -23.24
N GLU A 44 -4.87 -12.86 -23.42
CA GLU A 44 -5.47 -13.26 -24.70
C GLU A 44 -6.70 -12.41 -25.05
N ILE A 45 -7.56 -12.10 -24.07
CA ILE A 45 -8.69 -11.20 -24.29
C ILE A 45 -8.22 -9.80 -24.72
N ILE A 46 -7.16 -9.29 -24.09
CA ILE A 46 -6.54 -8.01 -24.47
C ILE A 46 -6.00 -8.10 -25.90
N ALA A 47 -5.36 -9.21 -26.27
CA ALA A 47 -4.84 -9.45 -27.61
C ALA A 47 -5.94 -9.47 -28.67
N ILE A 48 -7.02 -10.21 -28.43
CA ILE A 48 -8.19 -10.27 -29.30
C ILE A 48 -8.78 -8.87 -29.46
N LYS A 49 -8.97 -8.12 -28.37
CA LYS A 49 -9.52 -6.76 -28.43
C LYS A 49 -8.63 -5.80 -29.19
N LEU A 50 -7.32 -5.89 -29.00
CA LEU A 50 -6.35 -5.03 -29.65
C LEU A 50 -6.22 -5.36 -31.15
N ASN A 51 -6.27 -6.63 -31.52
CA ASN A 51 -6.35 -7.02 -32.93
C ASN A 51 -7.64 -6.50 -33.55
N ASN A 52 -8.79 -6.66 -32.89
CA ASN A 52 -10.08 -6.15 -33.36
C ASN A 52 -10.12 -4.63 -33.54
N THR A 53 -9.49 -3.85 -32.65
CA THR A 53 -9.41 -2.38 -32.83
C THR A 53 -8.51 -2.02 -34.01
N ARG A 54 -7.35 -2.69 -34.15
CA ARG A 54 -6.46 -2.49 -35.31
C ARG A 54 -7.16 -2.83 -36.62
N PHE A 55 -7.91 -3.94 -36.66
CA PHE A 55 -8.72 -4.33 -37.81
C PHE A 55 -9.73 -3.24 -38.19
N LYS A 56 -10.47 -2.69 -37.21
CA LYS A 56 -11.43 -1.61 -37.45
C LYS A 56 -10.76 -0.33 -37.97
N ASP A 57 -9.65 0.07 -37.38
CA ASP A 57 -8.93 1.28 -37.78
C ASP A 57 -8.33 1.15 -39.19
N LEU A 58 -7.85 -0.04 -39.57
CA LEU A 58 -7.33 -0.33 -40.90
C LEU A 58 -8.43 -0.32 -41.98
N ILE A 59 -9.58 -0.91 -41.70
CA ILE A 59 -10.76 -0.86 -42.59
C ILE A 59 -11.24 0.59 -42.75
N ALA A 60 -11.18 1.40 -41.70
CA ALA A 60 -11.62 2.79 -41.74
C ALA A 60 -10.63 3.73 -42.46
N THR A 61 -9.33 3.43 -42.43
CA THR A 61 -8.29 4.33 -42.96
C THR A 61 -7.78 3.95 -44.35
N THR A 62 -8.05 2.75 -44.82
CA THR A 62 -7.60 2.30 -46.14
C THR A 62 -8.68 1.51 -46.87
N GLU A 63 -8.89 1.80 -48.16
CA GLU A 63 -9.56 0.91 -49.13
C GLU A 63 -8.69 -0.33 -49.41
N LYS A 64 -8.16 -0.96 -48.36
CA LYS A 64 -7.37 -2.19 -48.48
C LYS A 64 -8.31 -3.37 -48.69
N THR A 65 -7.88 -4.29 -49.55
CA THR A 65 -8.64 -5.51 -49.82
C THR A 65 -8.64 -6.42 -48.59
N ILE A 66 -9.65 -7.28 -48.46
CA ILE A 66 -9.78 -8.23 -47.34
C ILE A 66 -8.51 -9.10 -47.21
N ASP A 67 -7.86 -9.41 -48.33
CA ASP A 67 -6.62 -10.20 -48.39
C ASP A 67 -5.41 -9.47 -47.75
N ASP A 68 -5.32 -8.14 -47.87
CA ASP A 68 -4.27 -7.35 -47.21
C ASP A 68 -4.45 -7.33 -45.68
N ILE A 69 -5.70 -7.48 -45.23
CA ILE A 69 -6.08 -7.46 -43.82
C ILE A 69 -5.78 -8.82 -43.17
N GLU A 70 -6.07 -9.93 -43.86
CA GLU A 70 -5.74 -11.29 -43.41
C GLU A 70 -4.22 -11.55 -43.35
N SER A 71 -3.41 -10.79 -44.09
CA SER A 71 -1.95 -10.89 -44.06
C SER A 71 -1.28 -10.29 -42.81
N LEU A 72 -2.04 -9.58 -41.96
CA LEU A 72 -1.49 -8.95 -40.76
C LEU A 72 -1.20 -9.98 -39.68
N PRO A 73 0.02 -9.97 -39.09
CA PRO A 73 0.33 -10.88 -38.00
C PRO A 73 -0.54 -10.55 -36.78
N GLU A 74 -1.33 -11.53 -36.35
CA GLU A 74 -2.11 -11.46 -35.13
C GLU A 74 -1.18 -11.36 -33.92
N LEU A 75 -1.45 -10.38 -33.06
CA LEU A 75 -0.72 -10.24 -31.80
C LEU A 75 -1.27 -11.26 -30.81
N ASN A 76 -0.39 -12.01 -30.16
CA ASN A 76 -0.71 -12.99 -29.12
C ASN A 76 -0.61 -12.34 -27.72
N GLY A 77 -1.40 -12.81 -26.75
CA GLY A 77 -1.34 -12.37 -25.35
C GLY A 77 0.06 -12.39 -24.72
N VAL A 78 0.87 -13.42 -25.00
CA VAL A 78 2.24 -13.54 -24.51
C VAL A 78 3.13 -12.41 -25.03
N TYR A 79 3.05 -12.11 -26.33
CA TYR A 79 3.84 -11.03 -26.93
C TYR A 79 3.45 -9.65 -26.35
N LEU A 80 2.15 -9.43 -26.13
CA LEU A 80 1.66 -8.18 -25.53
C LEU A 80 2.07 -8.04 -24.07
N LYS A 81 2.07 -9.13 -23.32
CA LYS A 81 2.58 -9.18 -21.95
C LYS A 81 4.06 -8.80 -21.90
N ASP A 82 4.90 -9.43 -22.72
CA ASP A 82 6.34 -9.15 -22.76
C ASP A 82 6.60 -7.68 -23.14
N TYR A 83 5.84 -7.15 -24.09
CA TYR A 83 5.95 -5.75 -24.49
C TYR A 83 5.51 -4.79 -23.37
N TYR A 84 4.41 -5.10 -22.67
CA TYR A 84 3.98 -4.35 -21.49
C TYR A 84 5.05 -4.38 -20.40
N ASP A 85 5.60 -5.55 -20.08
CA ASP A 85 6.61 -5.72 -19.03
C ASP A 85 7.88 -4.91 -19.36
N GLU A 86 8.25 -4.83 -20.65
CA GLU A 86 9.34 -3.97 -21.13
C GLU A 86 9.04 -2.48 -20.89
N LEU A 87 7.84 -2.00 -21.26
CA LEU A 87 7.42 -0.61 -21.06
C LEU A 87 7.37 -0.25 -19.58
N TYR A 88 6.79 -1.13 -18.78
CA TYR A 88 6.57 -0.94 -17.37
C TYR A 88 7.88 -0.95 -16.59
N SER A 89 8.81 -1.84 -16.93
CA SER A 89 10.16 -1.87 -16.33
C SER A 89 10.95 -0.60 -16.63
N LYS A 90 10.91 -0.11 -17.88
CA LYS A 90 11.54 1.17 -18.26
C LYS A 90 10.92 2.34 -17.50
N PHE A 91 9.61 2.32 -17.28
CA PHE A 91 8.92 3.34 -16.49
C PHE A 91 9.32 3.28 -14.99
N LYS A 92 9.26 2.10 -14.35
CA LYS A 92 9.68 1.89 -12.96
C LYS A 92 11.12 2.36 -12.73
N GLY A 93 12.05 2.01 -13.62
CA GLY A 93 13.45 2.46 -13.53
C GLY A 93 13.59 3.98 -13.55
N ARG A 94 12.86 4.67 -14.45
CA ARG A 94 12.83 6.14 -14.52
C ARG A 94 12.19 6.77 -13.28
N LEU A 95 11.13 6.15 -12.75
CA LEU A 95 10.40 6.63 -11.57
C LEU A 95 11.26 6.51 -10.30
N ILE A 96 11.89 5.36 -10.07
CA ILE A 96 12.80 5.13 -8.94
C ILE A 96 13.98 6.10 -8.98
N PHE A 97 14.58 6.29 -10.17
CA PHE A 97 15.67 7.24 -10.35
C PHE A 97 15.26 8.68 -10.00
N LYS A 98 14.08 9.13 -10.44
CA LYS A 98 13.55 10.46 -10.09
C LYS A 98 13.29 10.62 -8.59
N LEU A 99 12.78 9.57 -7.93
CA LEU A 99 12.48 9.59 -6.50
C LEU A 99 13.75 9.62 -5.64
N THR A 100 14.79 8.88 -6.02
CA THR A 100 16.04 8.79 -5.24
C THR A 100 16.96 10.00 -5.42
N TYR A 101 17.03 10.60 -6.62
CA TYR A 101 17.94 11.71 -6.91
C TYR A 101 17.39 13.12 -6.59
N ARG A 102 16.13 13.25 -6.13
CA ARG A 102 15.54 14.56 -5.72
C ARG A 102 14.86 14.53 -4.35
N PRO A 103 15.61 14.41 -3.24
CA PRO A 103 15.04 14.40 -1.90
C PRO A 103 14.52 15.77 -1.41
N ASN A 104 14.90 16.90 -2.03
CA ASN A 104 14.75 18.24 -1.44
C ASN A 104 13.77 19.22 -2.15
N GLU A 105 12.90 18.77 -3.06
CA GLU A 105 11.86 19.66 -3.61
C GLU A 105 10.58 19.61 -2.76
N PRO A 106 10.01 20.76 -2.34
CA PRO A 106 8.84 20.79 -1.47
C PRO A 106 7.65 20.10 -2.13
N ALA A 107 7.11 19.10 -1.43
CA ALA A 107 6.19 18.09 -1.93
C ALA A 107 4.81 18.61 -2.39
N HIS A 108 4.51 19.89 -2.21
CA HIS A 108 3.12 20.31 -2.14
C HIS A 108 2.42 20.57 -3.47
N ASN A 109 3.14 20.82 -4.58
CA ASN A 109 2.50 21.21 -5.86
C ASN A 109 3.19 20.72 -7.16
N LYS A 110 4.17 19.81 -7.10
CA LYS A 110 4.98 19.41 -8.29
C LYS A 110 5.07 17.92 -8.59
N ARG A 111 4.47 17.04 -7.77
CA ARG A 111 4.48 15.60 -8.05
C ARG A 111 3.71 15.26 -9.33
N ASP A 112 2.63 15.97 -9.61
CA ASP A 112 1.74 15.62 -10.72
C ASP A 112 2.23 16.14 -12.09
N THR A 113 2.93 17.27 -12.16
CA THR A 113 3.28 17.88 -13.45
C THR A 113 4.64 17.45 -14.01
N LEU A 114 5.51 16.82 -13.22
CA LEU A 114 6.90 16.53 -13.61
C LEU A 114 7.21 15.04 -13.87
N ILE A 115 6.31 14.14 -13.47
CA ILE A 115 6.52 12.70 -13.63
C ILE A 115 6.17 12.25 -15.05
N TRP A 116 5.10 12.80 -15.64
CA TRP A 116 4.52 12.30 -16.89
C TRP A 116 4.76 13.28 -18.06
N LYS A 117 5.48 12.85 -19.10
CA LYS A 117 5.65 13.65 -20.33
C LYS A 117 4.68 13.26 -21.43
N THR A 118 4.15 12.04 -21.36
CA THR A 118 3.28 11.43 -22.37
C THR A 118 2.07 10.78 -21.72
N LYS A 119 0.99 10.60 -22.50
CA LYS A 119 -0.21 9.87 -22.06
C LYS A 119 0.13 8.44 -21.58
N SER A 120 1.08 7.79 -22.24
CA SER A 120 1.62 6.48 -21.86
C SER A 120 2.19 6.49 -20.43
N ASP A 121 3.04 7.47 -20.11
CA ASP A 121 3.61 7.62 -18.76
C ASP A 121 2.54 7.83 -17.68
N ALA A 122 1.44 8.53 -18.00
CA ALA A 122 0.34 8.75 -17.07
C ALA A 122 -0.43 7.46 -16.77
N ILE A 123 -0.72 6.65 -17.80
CA ILE A 123 -1.39 5.35 -17.62
C ILE A 123 -0.51 4.39 -16.82
N LEU A 124 0.79 4.34 -17.13
CA LEU A 124 1.76 3.50 -16.40
C LEU A 124 1.87 3.91 -14.93
N TYR A 125 1.76 5.20 -14.62
CA TYR A 125 1.71 5.69 -13.25
C TYR A 125 0.48 5.22 -12.50
N GLU A 126 -0.72 5.34 -13.08
CA GLU A 126 -1.95 4.84 -12.46
C GLU A 126 -1.88 3.33 -12.21
N LEU A 127 -1.37 2.56 -13.18
CA LEU A 127 -1.11 1.13 -13.00
C LEU A 127 -0.15 0.85 -11.83
N SER A 128 0.90 1.65 -11.66
CA SER A 128 1.82 1.51 -10.53
C SER A 128 1.20 1.83 -9.17
N LYS A 129 0.30 2.81 -9.13
CA LYS A 129 -0.43 3.17 -7.92
C LYS A 129 -1.38 2.05 -7.51
N ILE A 130 -2.06 1.44 -8.48
CA ILE A 130 -2.95 0.30 -8.26
C ILE A 130 -2.15 -0.92 -7.75
N GLU A 131 -1.00 -1.23 -8.33
CA GLU A 131 -0.14 -2.34 -7.87
C GLU A 131 0.31 -2.14 -6.41
N TYR A 132 0.75 -0.91 -6.06
CA TYR A 132 1.15 -0.59 -4.70
C TYR A 132 0.00 -0.69 -3.70
N ALA A 133 -1.18 -0.15 -4.05
CA ALA A 133 -2.36 -0.24 -3.20
C ALA A 133 -2.77 -1.70 -2.92
N ASN A 134 -2.63 -2.58 -3.90
CA ASN A 134 -2.89 -4.01 -3.69
C ASN A 134 -1.87 -4.66 -2.76
N PHE A 135 -0.60 -4.32 -2.87
CA PHE A 135 0.41 -4.82 -1.93
C PHE A 135 0.10 -4.37 -0.49
N GLU A 136 -0.32 -3.11 -0.32
CA GLU A 136 -0.73 -2.58 0.98
C GLU A 136 -1.93 -3.36 1.56
N ILE A 137 -2.99 -3.55 0.76
CA ILE A 137 -4.18 -4.33 1.17
C ILE A 137 -3.82 -5.78 1.50
N MET A 138 -2.97 -6.42 0.69
CA MET A 138 -2.54 -7.79 0.95
C MET A 138 -1.70 -7.88 2.22
N SER A 139 -0.87 -6.87 2.51
CA SER A 139 -0.09 -6.82 3.75
C SER A 139 -0.98 -6.64 4.99
N THR A 140 -2.02 -5.81 4.90
CA THR A 140 -2.97 -5.61 6.01
C THR A 140 -3.78 -6.87 6.25
N LEU A 141 -4.23 -7.54 5.19
CA LEU A 141 -4.99 -8.78 5.29
C LEU A 141 -4.14 -9.95 5.80
N ALA A 142 -2.86 -10.02 5.42
CA ALA A 142 -1.92 -10.98 5.98
C ALA A 142 -1.67 -10.73 7.48
N ARG A 143 -1.55 -9.46 7.89
CA ARG A 143 -1.43 -9.09 9.31
C ARG A 143 -2.68 -9.49 10.08
N GLU A 144 -3.87 -9.21 9.55
CA GLU A 144 -5.15 -9.60 10.17
C GLU A 144 -5.25 -11.12 10.36
N ARG A 145 -4.94 -11.91 9.33
CA ARG A 145 -4.94 -13.38 9.43
C ARG A 145 -3.96 -13.92 10.46
N LEU A 146 -2.80 -13.28 10.58
CA LEU A 146 -1.78 -13.65 11.56
C LEU A 146 -2.24 -13.30 12.98
N GLU A 147 -2.84 -12.12 13.18
CA GLU A 147 -3.46 -11.75 14.45
C GLU A 147 -4.62 -12.69 14.83
N GLU A 148 -5.44 -13.11 13.86
CA GLU A 148 -6.49 -14.10 14.07
C GLU A 148 -5.92 -15.46 14.47
N ALA A 149 -4.87 -15.93 13.79
CA ALA A 149 -4.19 -17.18 14.15
C ALA A 149 -3.65 -17.13 15.58
N TYR A 150 -2.95 -16.05 15.96
CA TYR A 150 -2.50 -15.91 17.35
C TYR A 150 -3.66 -15.85 18.34
N ARG A 151 -4.76 -15.16 18.02
CA ARG A 151 -5.94 -15.13 18.91
C ARG A 151 -6.54 -16.52 19.09
N LEU A 152 -6.55 -17.35 18.05
CA LEU A 152 -6.98 -18.74 18.13
C LEU A 152 -6.03 -19.57 19.00
N ASP A 153 -4.73 -19.51 18.76
CA ASP A 153 -3.72 -20.21 19.57
C ASP A 153 -3.79 -19.81 21.05
N TYR A 154 -3.93 -18.51 21.34
CA TYR A 154 -4.13 -18.03 22.70
C TYR A 154 -5.42 -18.56 23.32
N LYS A 155 -6.52 -18.58 22.55
CA LYS A 155 -7.80 -19.11 23.03
C LYS A 155 -7.71 -20.61 23.29
N GLU A 156 -7.04 -21.38 22.44
CA GLU A 156 -6.80 -22.81 22.62
C GLU A 156 -5.93 -23.06 23.85
N SER A 157 -4.84 -22.31 24.04
CA SER A 157 -3.99 -22.43 25.23
C SER A 157 -4.74 -22.10 26.53
N TYR A 158 -5.68 -21.14 26.50
CA TYR A 158 -6.55 -20.86 27.65
C TYR A 158 -7.51 -22.00 27.94
N ILE A 159 -8.09 -22.61 26.91
CA ILE A 159 -9.01 -23.75 27.05
C ILE A 159 -8.25 -25.00 27.53
N GLU A 160 -7.01 -25.23 27.08
CA GLU A 160 -6.17 -26.31 27.60
C GLU A 160 -5.79 -26.09 29.06
N ASN A 161 -5.45 -24.87 29.47
CA ASN A 161 -5.18 -24.55 30.88
C ASN A 161 -6.42 -24.68 31.78
N ASP A 162 -7.61 -24.31 31.28
CA ASP A 162 -8.87 -24.51 32.02
C ASP A 162 -9.24 -26.00 32.15
N LYS A 163 -8.95 -26.83 31.13
CA LYS A 163 -9.16 -28.29 31.18
C LYS A 163 -8.14 -29.02 32.06
N LEU A 164 -6.86 -28.61 32.02
CA LEU A 164 -5.83 -29.10 32.94
C LEU A 164 -6.16 -28.75 34.40
N HIS A 165 -6.82 -27.63 34.64
CA HIS A 165 -7.32 -27.26 35.97
C HIS A 165 -8.53 -28.08 36.46
N GLU A 166 -9.26 -28.76 35.57
CA GLU A 166 -10.35 -29.68 35.96
C GLU A 166 -9.88 -31.15 36.12
N GLU A 167 -8.78 -31.55 35.47
CA GLU A 167 -8.29 -32.95 35.50
C GLU A 167 -7.09 -33.21 36.43
N GLU A 168 -6.34 -32.19 36.88
CA GLU A 168 -5.18 -32.38 37.78
C GLU A 168 -5.46 -31.96 39.24
N GLU A 169 -6.41 -32.65 39.89
CA GLU A 169 -6.41 -32.82 41.36
C GLU A 169 -5.34 -33.84 41.84
N THR A 170 -4.23 -33.99 41.10
CA THR A 170 -3.12 -34.87 41.49
C THR A 170 -1.80 -34.11 41.63
N LYS A 171 -1.59 -33.67 42.88
CA LYS A 171 -0.35 -33.71 43.67
C LYS A 171 1.00 -33.38 43.00
N GLU A 172 1.61 -32.35 43.57
CA GLU A 172 3.04 -32.20 43.85
C GLU A 172 3.95 -31.77 42.67
N GLU A 173 3.96 -30.45 42.38
CA GLU A 173 5.16 -29.64 42.02
C GLU A 173 4.84 -28.15 41.66
N ILE A 174 3.57 -27.71 41.72
CA ILE A 174 3.13 -26.35 41.29
C ILE A 174 3.27 -25.27 42.41
N PHE A 175 3.91 -25.55 43.54
CA PHE A 175 3.91 -24.61 44.67
C PHE A 175 4.73 -23.33 44.41
N ASP A 176 5.81 -23.39 43.61
CA ASP A 176 6.66 -22.22 43.31
C ASP A 176 6.14 -21.34 42.15
N SER A 177 5.42 -21.92 41.17
CA SER A 177 4.94 -21.15 40.02
C SER A 177 3.77 -20.22 40.36
N LYS A 178 2.98 -20.55 41.39
CA LYS A 178 1.81 -19.74 41.79
C LYS A 178 2.24 -18.54 42.63
N GLU A 179 3.22 -18.72 43.51
CA GLU A 179 3.79 -17.64 44.31
C GLU A 179 4.58 -16.64 43.44
N THR A 180 5.34 -17.13 42.46
CA THR A 180 6.03 -16.26 41.49
C THR A 180 5.08 -15.46 40.61
N LEU A 181 3.95 -16.03 40.19
CA LEU A 181 2.93 -15.32 39.41
C LEU A 181 2.23 -14.23 40.23
N GLU A 182 1.88 -14.51 41.50
CA GLU A 182 1.29 -13.52 42.40
C GLU A 182 2.28 -12.40 42.75
N ASN A 183 3.57 -12.74 42.91
CA ASN A 183 4.63 -11.75 43.06
C ASN A 183 4.76 -10.85 41.81
N TYR A 184 4.60 -11.40 40.60
CA TYR A 184 4.63 -10.61 39.37
C TYR A 184 3.43 -9.67 39.24
N LYS A 185 2.22 -10.16 39.59
CA LYS A 185 1.00 -9.33 39.61
C LYS A 185 1.11 -8.18 40.60
N THR A 186 1.58 -8.46 41.82
CA THR A 186 1.74 -7.44 42.86
C THR A 186 2.81 -6.41 42.49
N LEU A 187 3.90 -6.84 41.84
CA LEU A 187 4.95 -5.95 41.35
C LEU A 187 4.46 -5.04 40.22
N ALA A 188 3.72 -5.58 39.24
CA ALA A 188 3.11 -4.80 38.17
C ALA A 188 2.09 -3.78 38.70
N LEU A 189 1.27 -4.17 39.69
CA LEU A 189 0.35 -3.24 40.36
C LEU A 189 1.09 -2.14 41.12
N LYS A 190 2.22 -2.47 41.76
CA LYS A 190 3.06 -1.50 42.46
C LYS A 190 3.70 -0.49 41.50
N GLU A 191 4.21 -0.94 40.36
CA GLU A 191 4.74 -0.05 39.32
C GLU A 191 3.67 0.88 38.75
N LYS A 192 2.47 0.35 38.46
CA LYS A 192 1.33 1.15 38.01
C LYS A 192 0.97 2.22 39.03
N ASN A 193 0.91 1.86 40.32
CA ASN A 193 0.63 2.82 41.39
C ASN A 193 1.73 3.90 41.50
N GLN A 194 3.01 3.56 41.32
CA GLN A 194 4.09 4.53 41.31
C GLN A 194 4.00 5.51 40.13
N LEU A 195 3.60 5.04 38.94
CA LEU A 195 3.38 5.91 37.78
C LEU A 195 2.22 6.88 38.02
N LEU A 196 1.11 6.38 38.59
CA LEU A 196 -0.04 7.21 38.93
C LEU A 196 0.32 8.27 39.98
N LEU A 197 1.10 7.92 41.01
CA LEU A 197 1.60 8.89 42.00
C LEU A 197 2.45 9.99 41.35
N LYS A 198 3.36 9.62 40.44
CA LYS A 198 4.16 10.60 39.69
C LYS A 198 3.30 11.51 38.82
N GLU A 199 2.20 11.00 38.27
CA GLU A 199 1.28 11.82 37.47
C GLU A 199 0.46 12.77 38.34
N ILE A 200 0.02 12.33 39.52
CA ILE A 200 -0.65 13.17 40.52
C ILE A 200 0.29 14.31 40.95
N GLU A 201 1.54 14.00 41.32
CA GLU A 201 2.52 15.03 41.70
C GLU A 201 2.76 16.08 40.60
N LYS A 202 2.78 15.65 39.33
CA LYS A 202 2.90 16.59 38.19
C LYS A 202 1.68 17.49 38.08
N LYS A 203 0.48 16.93 38.27
CA LYS A 203 -0.78 17.69 38.22
C LYS A 203 -0.87 18.68 39.39
N ASP A 204 -0.46 18.28 40.59
CA ASP A 204 -0.43 19.17 41.77
C ASP A 204 0.55 20.33 41.59
N LYS A 205 1.75 20.07 41.05
CA LYS A 205 2.70 21.14 40.72
C LYS A 205 2.12 22.13 39.71
N LYS A 206 1.42 21.63 38.68
CA LYS A 206 0.77 22.48 37.68
C LYS A 206 -0.40 23.28 38.29
N MET A 207 -1.17 22.66 39.19
CA MET A 207 -2.25 23.34 39.91
C MET A 207 -1.69 24.48 40.77
N ASN A 208 -0.61 24.25 41.50
CA ASN A 208 0.04 25.28 42.31
C ASN A 208 0.56 26.43 41.46
N GLN A 209 1.15 26.16 40.29
CA GLN A 209 1.57 27.20 39.36
C GLN A 209 0.39 28.07 38.90
N ILE A 210 -0.71 27.43 38.49
CA ILE A 210 -1.94 28.15 38.07
C ILE A 210 -2.51 28.98 39.23
N ASN A 211 -2.52 28.45 40.46
CA ASN A 211 -2.98 29.19 41.62
C ASN A 211 -2.12 30.42 41.90
N THR A 212 -0.79 30.30 41.85
CA THR A 212 0.11 31.45 42.02
C THR A 212 -0.05 32.50 40.92
N GLU A 213 -0.31 32.06 39.68
CA GLU A 213 -0.55 32.97 38.56
C GLU A 213 -1.91 33.66 38.70
N ASN A 214 -2.96 32.94 39.13
CA ASN A 214 -4.27 33.51 39.43
C ASN A 214 -4.20 34.52 40.58
N GLU A 215 -3.48 34.23 41.66
CA GLU A 215 -3.26 35.18 42.76
C GLU A 215 -2.53 36.43 42.27
N ARG A 216 -1.51 36.26 41.42
CA ARG A 216 -0.79 37.37 40.80
C ARG A 216 -1.70 38.21 39.92
N LEU A 217 -2.53 37.59 39.07
CA LEU A 217 -3.49 38.29 38.21
C LEU A 217 -4.57 39.01 39.02
N LEU A 218 -5.05 38.40 40.11
CA LEU A 218 -5.98 39.05 41.04
C LEU A 218 -5.35 40.28 41.70
N SER A 219 -4.10 40.18 42.14
CA SER A 219 -3.38 41.33 42.71
C SER A 219 -3.17 42.45 41.69
N LEU A 220 -2.85 42.10 40.44
CA LEU A 220 -2.69 43.06 39.35
C LEU A 220 -4.03 43.73 39.00
N ASN A 221 -5.11 42.96 38.95
CA ASN A 221 -6.46 43.49 38.76
C ASN A 221 -6.86 44.45 39.89
N HIS A 222 -6.51 44.13 41.13
CA HIS A 222 -6.78 45.01 42.26
C HIS A 222 -6.02 46.35 42.14
N GLN A 223 -4.73 46.29 41.78
CA GLN A 223 -3.90 47.48 41.55
C GLN A 223 -4.43 48.35 40.39
N LEU A 224 -4.87 47.73 39.29
CA LEU A 224 -5.47 48.46 38.16
C LEU A 224 -6.79 49.13 38.55
N LEU A 225 -7.63 48.45 39.34
CA LEU A 225 -8.88 49.02 39.85
C LEU A 225 -8.64 50.19 40.82
N GLU A 226 -7.58 50.16 41.62
CA GLU A 226 -7.18 51.29 42.46
C GLU A 226 -6.68 52.48 41.65
N GLN A 227 -5.97 52.25 40.53
CA GLN A 227 -5.52 53.32 39.63
C GLN A 227 -6.64 53.95 38.79
N MET A 228 -7.78 53.26 38.65
CA MET A 228 -8.96 53.76 37.95
C MET A 228 -9.96 54.53 38.84
N LYS A 229 -9.68 54.65 40.14
CA LYS A 229 -10.41 55.51 41.09
C LYS A 229 -9.73 56.86 41.23
#